data_AF-A0A7K3MT39-F1
#
_entry.id   AF-A0A7K3MT39-F1
#
_cell.length_a   1.000
_cell.length_b   1.000
_cell.length_c   1.000
_cell.angle_alpha   90.00
_cell.angle_beta   90.00
_cell.angle_gamma   90.00
#
_symmetry.space_group_name_H-M   'P 1'
#
loop_
_entity.id
_entity.type
_entity.pdbx_description
1 polymer ?
#
loop_
_entity_poly.entity_id
_entity_poly.type
_entity_poly.pdbx_seq_one_letter_code
_entity_poly.pdbx_strand_id
1 'polypeptide(L)' 'MKDSRILYRSQYKKAKETLVLLEEQRDEINRKLQSNASSANLHKDLRTVNMDIKITLNEMEHAEYCLQEYESNFNTSLN' A
#
# COMPACT_ATOMS: atom_id res chain seq x y z
N MET A 1 11.16 -3.52 -23.02
CA MET A 1 10.76 -2.27 -22.33
C MET A 1 9.28 -1.86 -22.51
N LYS A 2 8.39 -2.70 -23.09
CA LYS A 2 6.95 -2.39 -23.19
C LYS A 2 6.14 -2.86 -21.96
N ASP A 3 6.66 -3.81 -21.18
CA ASP A 3 5.94 -4.43 -20.06
C ASP A 3 6.12 -3.75 -18.69
N SER A 4 7.21 -3.02 -18.44
CA SER A 4 7.50 -2.49 -17.10
C SER A 4 6.45 -1.48 -16.63
N ARG A 5 5.90 -0.64 -17.52
CA ARG A 5 4.81 0.30 -17.16
C ARG A 5 3.51 -0.41 -16.80
N ILE A 6 3.16 -1.46 -17.54
CA ILE A 6 1.95 -2.24 -17.28
C ILE A 6 2.10 -2.95 -15.94
N LEU A 7 3.30 -3.45 -15.64
CA LEU A 7 3.66 -4.04 -14.35
C LEU A 7 3.47 -3.03 -13.21
N TYR A 8 4.11 -1.86 -13.26
CA TYR A 8 4.02 -0.87 -12.18
C TYR A 8 2.59 -0.34 -12.00
N ARG A 9 1.82 -0.13 -13.07
CA ARG A 9 0.40 0.23 -12.97
C ARG A 9 -0.43 -0.87 -12.30
N SER A 10 -0.17 -2.13 -12.63
CA SER A 10 -0.83 -3.28 -12.02
C SER A 10 -0.47 -3.42 -10.53
N GLN A 11 0.81 -3.23 -10.18
CA GLN A 11 1.30 -3.24 -8.80
C GLN A 11 0.64 -2.13 -7.98
N TYR A 12 0.65 -0.89 -8.47
CA TYR A 12 0.01 0.23 -7.80
C TYR A 12 -1.50 -0.02 -7.58
N LYS A 13 -2.20 -0.52 -8.61
CA LYS A 13 -3.63 -0.85 -8.50
C LYS A 13 -3.88 -1.90 -7.41
N LYS A 14 -3.12 -3.00 -7.41
CA LYS A 14 -3.25 -4.07 -6.42
C LYS A 14 -2.92 -3.59 -5.01
N ALA A 15 -1.85 -2.82 -4.85
CA ALA A 15 -1.48 -2.26 -3.56
C ALA A 15 -2.56 -1.31 -3.02
N LYS A 16 -3.18 -0.51 -3.89
CA LYS A 16 -4.34 0.33 -3.52
C LYS A 16 -5.56 -0.49 -3.08
N GLU A 17 -5.86 -1.58 -3.77
CA GLU A 17 -6.94 -2.51 -3.38
C GLU A 17 -6.65 -3.17 -2.03
N THR A 18 -5.41 -3.63 -1.81
CA THR A 18 -4.94 -4.19 -0.53
C THR A 18 -5.04 -3.18 0.60
N LEU A 19 -4.66 -1.91 0.36
CA LEU A 19 -4.70 -0.87 1.37
C LEU A 19 -6.11 -0.67 1.93
N VAL A 20 -7.13 -0.65 1.07
CA VAL A 20 -8.54 -0.53 1.49
C VAL A 20 -8.92 -1.65 2.47
N LEU A 21 -8.55 -2.90 2.15
CA LEU A 21 -8.85 -4.04 3.02
C LEU A 21 -8.11 -3.96 4.35
N LEU A 22 -6.85 -3.51 4.36
CA LEU A 22 -6.07 -3.35 5.59
C LEU A 22 -6.63 -2.22 6.47
N GLU A 23 -7.12 -1.13 5.88
CA GLU A 23 -7.77 -0.06 6.61
C GLU A 23 -9.09 -0.52 7.25
N GLU A 24 -9.90 -1.29 6.52
CA GLU A 24 -11.12 -1.91 7.06
C GLU A 24 -10.81 -2.84 8.25
N GLN A 25 -9.77 -3.66 8.13
CA GLN A 25 -9.30 -4.54 9.22
C GLN A 25 -8.81 -3.75 10.44
N ARG A 26 -8.01 -2.70 10.22
CA ARG A 26 -7.54 -1.81 11.29
C ARG A 26 -8.71 -1.20 12.03
N ASP A 27 -9.70 -0.71 11.30
CA ASP A 27 -10.88 -0.06 11.87
C ASP A 27 -11.75 -1.06 12.64
N GLU A 28 -11.86 -2.31 12.18
CA GLU A 28 -12.51 -3.38 12.92
C GLU A 28 -11.78 -3.70 14.24
N ILE A 29 -10.46 -3.81 14.23
CA ILE A 29 -9.65 -4.05 15.44
C ILE A 29 -9.83 -2.89 16.42
N ASN A 30 -9.80 -1.64 15.93
CA ASN A 30 -10.07 -0.46 16.75
C ASN A 30 -11.46 -0.48 17.39
N ARG A 31 -12.51 -0.86 16.64
CA ARG A 31 -13.86 -1.05 17.21
C ARG A 31 -13.88 -2.11 18.30
N LYS A 32 -13.20 -3.25 18.11
CA LYS A 32 -13.09 -4.30 19.14
C LYS A 32 -12.37 -3.80 20.39
N LEU A 33 -11.29 -3.03 20.21
CA LEU A 33 -10.52 -2.43 21.31
C LEU A 33 -11.35 -1.43 22.14
N GLN A 34 -12.33 -0.73 21.57
CA GLN A 34 -13.23 0.13 22.34
C GLN A 34 -14.01 -0.66 23.42
N SER A 35 -14.37 -1.91 23.14
CA SER A 35 -15.05 -2.80 24.10
C SER A 35 -14.09 -3.64 24.95
N ASN A 36 -12.84 -3.79 24.52
CA ASN A 36 -11.84 -4.65 25.18
C ASN A 36 -10.43 -4.04 25.10
N ALA A 37 -10.25 -2.92 25.80
CA ALA A 37 -9.07 -2.06 25.67
C ALA A 37 -7.75 -2.72 26.10
N SER A 38 -7.79 -3.73 26.96
CA SER A 38 -6.59 -4.43 27.48
C SER A 38 -6.26 -5.72 26.73
N SER A 39 -6.97 -6.03 25.63
CA SER A 39 -6.73 -7.24 24.85
C SER A 39 -5.35 -7.22 24.18
N ALA A 40 -4.41 -7.97 24.75
CA ALA A 40 -3.06 -8.11 24.20
C ALA A 40 -3.05 -8.65 22.76
N ASN A 41 -4.00 -9.54 22.43
CA ASN A 41 -4.15 -10.08 21.09
C ASN A 41 -4.58 -8.99 20.10
N LEU A 42 -5.59 -8.18 20.43
CA LEU A 42 -6.02 -7.09 19.54
C LEU A 42 -4.92 -6.05 19.33
N HIS A 43 -4.13 -5.73 20.36
CA HIS A 43 -2.97 -4.84 20.22
C HIS A 43 -1.84 -5.44 19.38
N LYS A 44 -1.66 -6.76 19.41
CA LYS A 44 -0.73 -7.45 18.52
C LYS A 44 -1.22 -7.38 17.07
N ASP A 45 -2.48 -7.72 16.84
CA ASP A 45 -3.09 -7.70 15.51
C ASP A 45 -3.07 -6.29 14.91
N LEU A 46 -3.38 -5.26 15.72
CA LEU A 46 -3.30 -3.86 15.31
C LEU A 46 -1.89 -3.46 14.86
N ARG A 47 -0.85 -3.91 15.57
CA ARG A 47 0.55 -3.65 15.19
C ARG A 47 0.91 -4.34 13.88
N THR A 48 0.44 -5.58 13.67
CA THR A 48 0.65 -6.31 12.42
C THR A 48 -0.01 -5.57 11.26
N VAL A 49 -1.31 -5.26 11.36
CA VAL A 49 -2.04 -4.54 10.28
C VAL A 49 -1.40 -3.18 10.00
N ASN A 50 -0.98 -2.43 11.02
CA ASN A 50 -0.29 -1.16 10.81
C ASN A 50 1.08 -1.31 10.11
N MET A 51 1.79 -2.43 10.33
CA MET A 51 3.02 -2.72 9.61
C MET A 51 2.73 -3.05 8.14
N ASP A 52 1.71 -3.87 7.88
CA ASP A 52 1.29 -4.23 6.54
C ASP A 52 0.85 -3.00 5.74
N ILE A 53 0.09 -2.08 6.36
CA ILE A 53 -0.28 -0.79 5.74
C ILE A 53 0.96 -0.01 5.32
N LYS A 54 1.98 0.10 6.18
CA LYS A 54 3.22 0.82 5.85
C LYS A 54 3.96 0.18 4.69
N ILE A 55 4.04 -1.15 4.66
CA ILE A 55 4.66 -1.90 3.56
C ILE A 55 3.91 -1.61 2.26
N THR A 56 2.57 -1.71 2.27
CA THR A 56 1.73 -1.44 1.09
C THR A 56 1.87 -0.01 0.59
N LEU A 57 1.94 0.98 1.48
CA LEU A 57 2.17 2.38 1.10
C LEU A 57 3.54 2.55 0.42
N ASN A 58 4.60 1.95 0.98
CA ASN A 58 5.93 2.00 0.37
C ASN A 58 5.95 1.35 -1.02
N GLU A 59 5.21 0.25 -1.22
CA GLU A 59 5.06 -0.39 -2.54
C GLU A 59 4.35 0.53 -3.55
N MET A 60 3.32 1.25 -3.11
CA MET A 60 2.62 2.25 -3.93
C MET A 60 3.55 3.39 -4.34
N GLU A 61 4.28 3.96 -3.37
CA GLU A 61 5.25 5.03 -3.61
C GLU A 61 6.34 4.59 -4.59
N HIS A 62 6.86 3.38 -4.44
CA HIS A 62 7.87 2.84 -5.36
C HIS A 62 7.31 2.65 -6.78
N ALA A 63 6.11 2.08 -6.91
CA ALA A 63 5.47 1.90 -8.21
C ALA A 63 5.18 3.25 -8.90
N GLU A 64 4.76 4.26 -8.14
CA GLU A 64 4.53 5.62 -8.64
C GLU A 64 5.83 6.28 -9.09
N TYR A 65 6.90 6.19 -8.29
CA TYR A 65 8.23 6.67 -8.65
C TYR A 65 8.71 6.05 -9.98
N CYS A 66 8.61 4.73 -10.14
CA CYS A 66 9.04 4.06 -11.38
C CYS A 66 8.21 4.48 -12.61
N LEU A 67 6.92 4.80 -12.42
CA LEU A 67 6.08 5.32 -13.50
C LEU A 67 6.51 6.73 -13.90
N GLN A 68 6.76 7.61 -12.93
CA GLN A 68 7.21 8.98 -13.17
C GLN A 68 8.60 9.02 -13.83
N GLU A 69 9.53 8.17 -13.40
CA GLU A 69 10.86 8.05 -13.98
C GLU A 69 10.77 7.61 -15.45
N TYR A 70 9.92 6.64 -15.77
CA TYR A 70 9.69 6.23 -17.15
C TYR A 70 9.14 7.37 -18.01
N GLU A 71 8.15 8.11 -17.52
CA GLU A 71 7.53 9.23 -18.23
C GLU A 71 8.54 10.37 -18.47
N SER A 72 9.40 10.64 -17.49
CA SER A 72 10.46 11.64 -17.59
C SER A 72 11.51 11.26 -18.64
N ASN A 73 11.98 10.01 -18.64
CA ASN A 73 12.99 9.50 -19.58
C ASN A 73 12.46 9.37 -21.03
N PHE A 74 11.16 9.13 -21.20
CA PHE A 74 10.53 9.14 -22.53
C PHE A 74 10.53 10.55 -23.15
N ASN A 75 10.25 11.58 -22.35
CA ASN A 75 10.18 12.96 -22.81
C ASN A 75 11.56 13.55 -23.18
N THR A 76 12.64 13.12 -22.52
CA THR A 76 14.02 13.51 -22.89
C THR A 76 14.55 12.81 -24.14
N SER A 77 13.95 11.69 -24.55
CA SER A 77 14.38 10.93 -25.75
C SER A 77 13.71 11.39 -27.06
N LEU A 78 12.78 12.34 -26.99
CA LEU A 78 11.98 12.85 -28.11
C LEU A 78 12.34 14.30 -28.52
N ASN A 79 13.23 14.97 -27.77
CA ASN A 79 13.80 16.27 -28.10
C ASN A 79 15.23 16.09 -28.60
#